data_AF-A0A949ERX5-F1
#
_entry.id   AF-A0A949ERX5-F1
#
_cell.length_a   1.000
_cell.length_b   1.000
_cell.length_c   1.000
_cell.angle_alpha   90.00
_cell.angle_beta   90.00
_cell.angle_gamma   90.00
#
_symmetry.space_group_name_H-M   'P 1'
#
loop_
_entity.id
_entity.type
_entity.pdbx_description
1 polymer ?
#
loop_
_entity_poly.entity_id
_entity_poly.type
_entity_poly.pdbx_seq_one_letter_code
_entity_poly.pdbx_strand_id
1 'polypeptide(L)'
;MTVLQQVELGSEYLQEKEEILCQKIAARKKELGGNLLILGHHYQQEATFQFADLTGDSLKLARNAAEAKDSKYIVFCGVHFMAESADILTAPEQVVVLPDLRAGCPMADMATSEEVAWAWEELAKVVPGRVVPVTYVNSSALLKAFVGNHGGSVCTSSNAERVLTWALAEGDKVFFFPDEHLGRNSASALGIPEDEVVLWQRNKPLGGNTPAQLQKARVILWDGYCTVHMQFTAGHVA
;
A
#
# COMPACT_ATOMS: atom_id res chain seq x y z
N MET A 1 8.70 -7.39 19.79
CA MET A 1 7.95 -6.37 19.04
C MET A 1 7.39 -5.38 20.05
N THR A 2 7.81 -4.12 19.99
CA THR A 2 7.16 -3.05 20.75
C THR A 2 5.79 -2.83 20.12
N VAL A 3 4.71 -3.00 20.87
CA VAL A 3 3.38 -2.62 20.40
C VAL A 3 3.38 -1.11 20.26
N LEU A 4 3.17 -0.59 19.05
CA LEU A 4 2.94 0.84 18.84
C LEU A 4 1.59 1.17 19.45
N GLN A 5 1.58 1.66 20.68
CA GLN A 5 0.37 2.13 21.34
C GLN A 5 0.20 3.61 21.02
N GLN A 6 -0.91 3.96 20.36
CA GLN A 6 -1.28 5.35 20.19
C GLN A 6 -1.57 5.93 21.57
N VAL A 7 -0.87 7.01 21.91
CA VAL A 7 -1.19 7.79 23.12
C VAL A 7 -2.54 8.43 22.88
N GLU A 8 -3.50 8.20 23.78
CA GLU A 8 -4.78 8.89 23.70
C GLU A 8 -4.55 10.40 23.81
N LEU A 9 -5.12 11.14 22.86
CA LEU A 9 -5.22 12.58 22.97
C LEU A 9 -6.14 12.88 24.16
N GLY A 10 -5.73 13.80 25.03
CA GLY A 10 -6.54 14.19 26.17
C GLY A 10 -7.92 14.73 25.75
N SER A 11 -8.89 14.69 26.67
CA SER A 11 -10.26 15.14 26.40
C SER A 11 -10.34 16.59 25.92
N GLU A 12 -9.33 17.40 26.23
CA GLU A 12 -9.16 18.77 25.76
C GLU A 12 -8.95 18.89 24.25
N TYR A 13 -8.62 17.83 23.51
CA TYR A 13 -8.57 17.83 22.05
C TYR A 13 -9.88 17.31 21.44
N LEU A 14 -10.51 16.33 22.08
CA LEU A 14 -11.73 15.68 21.58
C LEU A 14 -12.98 16.57 21.74
N GLN A 15 -12.99 17.45 22.74
CA GLN A 15 -14.12 18.33 23.04
C GLN A 15 -13.90 19.78 22.57
N GLU A 16 -12.73 20.07 22.00
CA GLU A 16 -12.38 21.41 21.55
C GLU A 16 -13.13 21.78 20.27
N LYS A 17 -13.40 23.08 20.11
CA LYS A 17 -13.98 23.59 18.87
C LYS A 17 -12.97 23.51 17.72
N GLU A 18 -13.46 23.15 16.54
CA GLU A 18 -12.62 23.03 15.34
C GLU A 18 -11.84 24.32 15.05
N GLU A 19 -12.43 25.50 15.22
CA GLU A 19 -11.72 26.76 15.00
C GLU A 19 -10.51 26.94 15.93
N ILE A 20 -10.61 26.47 17.17
CA ILE A 20 -9.52 26.53 18.15
C ILE A 20 -8.45 25.49 17.81
N LEU A 21 -8.83 24.30 17.36
CA LEU A 21 -7.89 23.29 16.87
C LEU A 21 -7.12 23.81 15.65
N CYS A 22 -7.80 24.44 14.70
CA CYS A 22 -7.18 25.05 13.52
C CYS A 22 -6.17 26.14 13.91
N GLN A 23 -6.51 27.00 14.88
CA GLN A 23 -5.57 28.00 15.40
C GLN A 23 -4.35 27.37 16.08
N LYS A 24 -4.55 26.31 16.87
CA LYS A 24 -3.46 25.56 17.53
C LYS A 24 -2.53 24.91 16.50
N ILE A 25 -3.07 24.28 15.46
CA ILE A 25 -2.29 23.67 14.37
C ILE A 25 -1.48 24.74 13.63
N ALA A 26 -2.10 25.86 13.25
CA ALA A 26 -1.42 26.96 12.58
C ALA A 26 -0.27 27.55 13.42
N ALA A 27 -0.50 27.72 14.73
CA ALA A 27 0.52 28.21 15.66
C ALA A 27 1.71 27.25 15.77
N ARG A 28 1.46 25.94 15.90
CA ARG A 28 2.52 24.91 15.97
C ARG A 28 3.28 24.77 14.67
N LYS A 29 2.60 24.84 13.52
CA LYS A 29 3.23 24.86 12.20
C LYS A 29 4.19 26.05 12.07
N LYS A 30 3.79 27.24 12.53
CA LYS A 30 4.65 28.43 12.55
C LYS A 30 5.86 28.27 13.48
N GLU A 31 5.66 27.69 14.66
CA GLU A 31 6.73 27.45 15.64
C GLU A 31 7.79 26.47 15.12
N LEU A 32 7.37 25.38 14.47
CA LEU A 32 8.28 24.38 13.92
C LEU A 32 8.95 24.85 12.62
N GLY A 33 8.30 25.73 11.87
CA GLY A 33 8.86 26.33 10.65
C GLY A 33 9.29 25.27 9.64
N GLY A 34 10.47 25.45 9.03
CA GLY A 34 11.01 24.51 8.04
C GLY A 34 11.33 23.11 8.57
N ASN A 35 11.36 22.92 9.88
CA ASN A 35 11.55 21.59 10.48
C ASN A 35 10.32 20.69 10.34
N LEU A 36 9.15 21.22 9.95
CA LEU A 36 7.92 20.47 9.79
C LEU A 36 7.49 20.45 8.31
N LEU A 37 7.11 19.26 7.85
CA LEU A 37 6.42 19.03 6.59
C LEU A 37 5.10 18.28 6.85
N ILE A 38 3.98 18.81 6.37
CA ILE A 38 2.68 18.14 6.43
C ILE A 38 2.31 17.64 5.04
N LEU A 39 2.13 16.33 4.89
CA LEU A 39 1.77 15.67 3.64
C LEU A 39 0.30 15.27 3.66
N GLY A 40 -0.49 15.74 2.68
CA GLY A 40 -1.92 15.46 2.59
C GLY A 40 -2.27 14.56 1.40
N HIS A 41 -2.81 13.37 1.66
CA HIS A 41 -3.39 12.54 0.60
C HIS A 41 -4.67 13.17 0.04
N HIS A 42 -4.99 12.91 -1.23
CA HIS A 42 -6.18 13.45 -1.92
C HIS A 42 -7.53 13.12 -1.27
N TYR A 43 -7.57 12.11 -0.39
CA TYR A 43 -8.80 11.69 0.29
C TYR A 43 -8.97 12.30 1.69
N GLN A 44 -8.11 13.24 2.09
CA GLN A 44 -8.25 13.92 3.37
C GLN A 44 -9.45 14.88 3.38
N GLN A 45 -10.02 15.07 4.57
CA GLN A 45 -11.08 16.05 4.79
C GLN A 45 -10.51 17.47 4.75
N GLU A 46 -11.32 18.44 4.33
CA GLU A 46 -10.91 19.85 4.19
C GLU A 46 -10.25 20.42 5.46
N ALA A 47 -10.82 20.08 6.64
CA ALA A 47 -10.29 20.48 7.95
C ALA A 47 -8.82 20.08 8.16
N THR A 48 -8.38 18.95 7.59
CA THR A 48 -6.98 18.50 7.64
C THR A 48 -6.21 18.97 6.40
N PHE A 49 -6.83 18.91 5.23
CA PHE A 49 -6.21 19.17 3.94
C PHE A 49 -5.67 20.60 3.83
N GLN A 50 -6.34 21.59 4.43
CA GLN A 50 -5.91 22.99 4.45
C GLN A 50 -4.52 23.22 5.08
N PHE A 51 -4.04 22.28 5.92
CA PHE A 51 -2.74 22.39 6.58
C PHE A 51 -1.61 21.71 5.80
N ALA A 52 -1.93 20.92 4.76
CA ALA A 52 -0.93 20.21 3.97
C ALA A 52 -0.02 21.19 3.23
N ASP A 53 1.29 20.98 3.33
CA ASP A 53 2.30 21.70 2.56
C ASP A 53 2.40 21.14 1.14
N LEU A 54 2.30 19.81 1.01
CA LEU A 54 2.32 19.10 -0.27
C LEU A 54 1.20 18.07 -0.32
N THR A 55 0.63 17.90 -1.52
CA THR A 55 -0.49 16.99 -1.78
C THR A 55 -0.20 16.07 -2.96
N GLY A 56 -0.75 14.86 -2.92
CA GLY A 56 -0.47 13.84 -3.92
C GLY A 56 -1.06 12.45 -3.62
N ASP A 57 -0.79 11.53 -4.54
CA ASP A 57 -0.92 10.10 -4.32
C ASP A 57 0.19 9.56 -3.38
N SER A 58 0.09 8.30 -2.97
CA SER A 58 1.01 7.67 -2.03
C SER A 58 2.47 7.71 -2.47
N LEU A 59 2.77 7.48 -3.76
CA LEU A 59 4.13 7.39 -4.25
C LEU A 59 4.79 8.77 -4.33
N LYS A 60 4.04 9.76 -4.84
CA LYS A 60 4.51 11.15 -4.87
C LYS A 60 4.79 11.66 -3.47
N LEU A 61 3.89 11.42 -2.52
CA LEU A 61 4.07 11.87 -1.14
C LEU A 61 5.27 11.19 -0.46
N ALA A 62 5.48 9.89 -0.67
CA ALA A 62 6.65 9.19 -0.11
C ALA A 62 7.98 9.72 -0.70
N ARG A 63 8.02 10.09 -1.98
CA ARG A 63 9.19 10.75 -2.59
C ARG A 63 9.43 12.15 -2.04
N ASN A 64 8.36 12.95 -1.92
CA ASN A 64 8.44 14.29 -1.33
C ASN A 64 8.99 14.24 0.11
N ALA A 65 8.54 13.25 0.91
CA ALA A 65 9.07 13.01 2.25
C ALA A 65 10.59 12.78 2.23
N ALA A 66 11.06 11.91 1.34
CA ALA A 66 12.47 11.57 1.20
C ALA A 66 13.34 12.73 0.67
N GLU A 67 12.79 13.58 -0.21
CA GLU A 67 13.46 14.74 -0.79
C GLU A 67 13.54 15.93 0.18
N ALA A 68 12.63 16.02 1.15
CA ALA A 68 12.56 17.11 2.13
C ALA A 68 13.62 17.00 3.25
N LYS A 69 14.90 17.02 2.88
CA LYS A 69 16.04 16.84 3.79
C LYS A 69 16.13 17.88 4.92
N ASP A 70 15.56 19.07 4.72
CA ASP A 70 15.53 20.14 5.73
C ASP A 70 14.42 19.93 6.77
N SER A 71 13.45 19.06 6.51
CA SER A 71 12.32 18.81 7.41
C SER A 71 12.59 17.58 8.27
N LYS A 72 12.78 17.84 9.58
CA LYS A 72 12.99 16.81 10.59
C LYS A 72 11.71 16.03 10.91
N TYR A 73 10.57 16.68 10.92
CA TYR A 73 9.27 16.09 11.27
C TYR A 73 8.38 16.05 10.05
N ILE A 74 7.85 14.87 9.72
CA ILE A 74 6.95 14.68 8.59
C ILE A 74 5.63 14.14 9.14
N VAL A 75 4.59 14.96 9.12
CA VAL A 75 3.23 14.51 9.48
C VAL A 75 2.54 14.00 8.22
N PHE A 76 2.26 12.70 8.19
CA PHE A 76 1.63 12.05 7.05
C PHE A 76 0.12 11.92 7.26
N CYS A 77 -0.64 12.85 6.70
CA CYS A 77 -2.11 12.80 6.70
C CYS A 77 -2.59 11.84 5.60
N GLY A 78 -2.56 10.56 5.93
CA GLY A 78 -2.94 9.44 5.06
C GLY A 78 -3.31 8.21 5.89
N VAL A 79 -2.95 7.03 5.39
CA VAL A 79 -3.15 5.74 6.07
C VAL A 79 -1.82 5.06 6.37
N HIS A 80 -1.84 4.05 7.23
CA HIS A 80 -0.67 3.41 7.81
C HIS A 80 0.41 3.00 6.81
N PHE A 81 0.07 2.23 5.77
CA PHE A 81 1.05 1.78 4.78
C PHE A 81 1.72 2.94 4.01
N MET A 82 1.03 4.08 3.87
CA MET A 82 1.58 5.25 3.18
C MET A 82 2.64 5.91 4.06
N ALA A 83 2.36 6.06 5.36
CA ALA A 83 3.33 6.56 6.33
C ALA A 83 4.54 5.63 6.45
N GLU A 84 4.33 4.31 6.51
CA GLU A 84 5.43 3.33 6.47
C GLU A 84 6.29 3.48 5.20
N SER A 85 5.66 3.70 4.04
CA SER A 85 6.40 3.86 2.78
C SER A 85 7.22 5.15 2.75
N ALA A 86 6.73 6.23 3.38
CA ALA A 86 7.52 7.44 3.57
C ALA A 86 8.70 7.18 4.50
N ASP A 87 8.46 6.52 5.65
CA ASP A 87 9.48 6.20 6.65
C ASP A 87 10.62 5.34 6.08
N ILE A 88 10.28 4.35 5.24
CA ILE A 88 11.26 3.50 4.52
C ILE A 88 12.19 4.32 3.61
N LEU A 89 11.69 5.40 3.00
CA LEU A 89 12.45 6.20 2.02
C LEU A 89 13.16 7.41 2.65
N THR A 90 12.71 7.87 3.80
CA THR A 90 13.30 9.01 4.52
C THR A 90 14.64 8.66 5.15
N ALA A 91 15.43 9.69 5.47
CA ALA A 91 16.69 9.51 6.17
C ALA A 91 16.46 9.21 7.67
N PRO A 92 17.38 8.51 8.37
CA PRO A 92 17.20 8.10 9.77
C PRO A 92 16.94 9.25 10.77
N GLU A 93 17.35 10.47 10.44
CA GLU A 93 17.12 11.67 11.24
C GLU A 93 15.73 12.29 11.07
N GLN A 94 15.02 11.92 10.00
CA GLN A 94 13.65 12.35 9.75
C GLN A 94 12.68 11.46 10.54
N VAL A 95 11.64 12.07 11.12
CA VAL A 95 10.63 11.39 11.92
C VAL A 95 9.30 11.47 11.20
N VAL A 96 8.82 10.32 10.71
CA VAL A 96 7.48 10.21 10.11
C VAL A 96 6.44 9.95 11.20
N VAL A 97 5.41 10.78 11.24
CA VAL A 97 4.32 10.74 12.22
C VAL A 97 3.00 10.48 11.49
N LEU A 98 2.35 9.37 11.81
CA LEU A 98 0.96 9.11 11.45
C LEU A 98 0.05 9.58 12.61
N PRO A 99 -0.84 10.56 12.40
CA PRO A 99 -1.65 11.12 13.48
C PRO A 99 -2.59 10.12 14.17
N ASP A 100 -3.11 9.14 13.42
CA ASP A 100 -4.00 8.09 13.95
C ASP A 100 -3.53 6.72 13.45
N LEU A 101 -3.06 5.86 14.36
CA LEU A 101 -2.59 4.52 14.01
C LEU A 101 -3.73 3.60 13.53
N ARG A 102 -4.98 3.97 13.77
CA ARG A 102 -6.17 3.26 13.29
C ARG A 102 -6.54 3.66 11.86
N ALA A 103 -5.86 4.64 11.26
CA ALA A 103 -6.04 5.01 9.85
C ALA A 103 -5.49 3.90 8.94
N GLY A 104 -6.27 2.82 8.80
CA GLY A 104 -5.93 1.63 8.04
C GLY A 104 -6.44 1.66 6.59
N CYS A 105 -6.08 0.62 5.85
CA CYS A 105 -6.64 0.34 4.53
C CYS A 105 -7.11 -1.11 4.53
N PRO A 106 -8.44 -1.38 4.54
CA PRO A 106 -8.94 -2.74 4.63
C PRO A 106 -8.32 -3.69 3.59
N MET A 107 -8.07 -3.20 2.37
CA MET A 107 -7.41 -3.97 1.32
C MET A 107 -5.93 -4.27 1.61
N ALA A 108 -5.19 -3.37 2.27
CA ALA A 108 -3.82 -3.67 2.68
C ALA A 108 -3.78 -4.79 3.73
N ASP A 109 -4.79 -4.81 4.60
CA ASP A 109 -4.94 -5.81 5.67
C ASP A 109 -5.51 -7.15 5.15
N MET A 110 -5.92 -7.20 3.88
CA MET A 110 -6.41 -8.43 3.24
C MET A 110 -5.29 -9.43 2.91
N ALA A 111 -4.04 -9.02 2.91
CA ALA A 111 -2.90 -9.93 2.80
C ALA A 111 -1.99 -9.71 4.00
N THR A 112 -1.90 -10.69 4.88
CA THR A 112 -0.92 -10.67 5.97
C THR A 112 0.40 -11.30 5.53
N SER A 113 1.51 -10.94 6.19
CA SER A 113 2.82 -11.54 5.95
C SER A 113 2.81 -13.05 6.11
N GLU A 114 2.07 -13.54 7.11
CA GLU A 114 1.95 -14.94 7.48
C GLU A 114 1.18 -15.73 6.42
N GLU A 115 0.05 -15.20 5.96
CA GLU A 115 -0.76 -15.84 4.91
C GLU A 115 -0.02 -15.86 3.56
N VAL A 116 0.66 -14.77 3.20
CA VAL A 116 1.45 -14.70 1.96
C VAL A 116 2.65 -15.66 2.01
N ALA A 117 3.34 -15.74 3.15
CA ALA A 117 4.44 -16.69 3.33
C ALA A 117 3.95 -18.15 3.21
N TRP A 118 2.80 -18.48 3.82
CA TRP A 118 2.20 -19.80 3.69
C TRP A 118 1.81 -20.13 2.24
N ALA A 119 1.16 -19.18 1.55
CA ALA A 119 0.81 -19.34 0.14
C ALA A 119 2.04 -19.52 -0.75
N TRP A 120 3.12 -18.79 -0.46
CA TRP A 120 4.40 -18.92 -1.14
C TRP A 120 5.00 -20.33 -1.02
N GLU A 121 5.00 -20.89 0.20
CA GLU A 121 5.46 -22.27 0.43
C GLU A 121 4.60 -23.31 -0.29
N GLU A 122 3.29 -23.10 -0.34
CA GLU A 122 2.37 -23.97 -1.08
C GLU A 122 2.61 -23.91 -2.59
N LEU A 123 2.79 -22.71 -3.14
CA LEU A 123 3.14 -22.52 -4.56
C LEU A 123 4.45 -23.22 -4.89
N ALA A 124 5.49 -23.07 -4.07
CA ALA A 124 6.79 -23.69 -4.29
C ALA A 124 6.76 -25.23 -4.38
N LYS A 125 5.74 -25.89 -3.81
CA LYS A 125 5.57 -27.36 -3.87
C LYS A 125 5.04 -27.85 -5.22
N VAL A 126 4.25 -27.03 -5.91
CA VAL A 126 3.47 -27.47 -7.08
C VAL A 126 3.80 -26.70 -8.35
N VAL A 127 4.38 -25.51 -8.22
CA VAL A 127 4.77 -24.64 -9.34
C VAL A 127 6.27 -24.82 -9.61
N PRO A 128 6.66 -25.39 -10.77
CA PRO A 128 8.05 -25.38 -11.18
C PRO A 128 8.45 -23.99 -11.69
N GLY A 129 9.76 -23.70 -11.61
CA GLY A 129 10.33 -22.47 -12.14
C GLY A 129 10.35 -21.31 -11.12
N ARG A 130 10.64 -20.11 -11.63
CA ARG A 130 10.77 -18.89 -10.83
C ARG A 130 9.42 -18.16 -10.79
N VAL A 131 8.83 -18.10 -9.59
CA VAL A 131 7.72 -17.18 -9.30
C VAL A 131 8.30 -15.84 -8.87
N VAL A 132 7.79 -14.74 -9.42
CA VAL A 132 8.18 -13.37 -9.05
C VAL A 132 7.03 -12.75 -8.26
N PRO A 133 7.21 -12.36 -6.99
CA PRO A 133 6.15 -11.73 -6.24
C PRO A 133 6.05 -10.24 -6.61
N VAL A 134 4.83 -9.75 -6.79
CA VAL A 134 4.55 -8.33 -7.02
C VAL A 134 3.48 -7.91 -6.03
N THR A 135 3.78 -6.86 -5.25
CA THR A 135 2.79 -6.31 -4.32
C THR A 135 2.37 -4.92 -4.72
N TYR A 136 1.08 -4.61 -4.63
CA TYR A 136 0.60 -3.24 -4.69
C TYR A 136 1.11 -2.47 -3.47
N VAL A 137 1.38 -1.16 -3.62
CA VAL A 137 1.86 -0.27 -2.54
C VAL A 137 0.96 -0.28 -1.30
N ASN A 138 -0.34 -0.56 -1.50
CA ASN A 138 -1.35 -0.82 -0.48
C ASN A 138 -1.12 -2.19 0.18
N SER A 139 0.00 -2.32 0.90
CA SER A 139 0.47 -3.52 1.61
C SER A 139 1.35 -3.10 2.79
N SER A 140 1.54 -3.96 3.78
CA SER A 140 2.41 -3.65 4.92
C SER A 140 3.89 -3.54 4.53
N ALA A 141 4.69 -2.84 5.34
CA ALA A 141 6.15 -2.84 5.21
C ALA A 141 6.75 -4.26 5.23
N LEU A 142 6.21 -5.16 6.05
CA LEU A 142 6.64 -6.57 6.11
C LEU A 142 6.45 -7.29 4.78
N LEU A 143 5.33 -7.08 4.10
CA LEU A 143 5.10 -7.64 2.77
C LEU A 143 6.02 -7.04 1.71
N LYS A 144 6.27 -5.73 1.77
CA LYS A 144 7.25 -5.08 0.88
C LYS A 144 8.65 -5.69 1.06
N ALA A 145 9.06 -5.94 2.30
CA ALA A 145 10.33 -6.61 2.61
C ALA A 145 10.34 -8.07 2.10
N PHE A 146 9.25 -8.83 2.30
CA PHE A 146 9.10 -10.17 1.76
C PHE A 146 9.28 -10.19 0.24
N VAL A 147 8.63 -9.27 -0.48
CA VAL A 147 8.75 -9.13 -1.94
C VAL A 147 10.19 -8.83 -2.35
N GLY A 148 10.84 -7.87 -1.69
CA GLY A 148 12.24 -7.52 -1.98
C GLY A 148 13.19 -8.70 -1.76
N ASN A 149 13.02 -9.45 -0.67
CA ASN A 149 13.83 -10.63 -0.34
C ASN A 149 13.66 -11.79 -1.35
N HIS A 150 12.54 -11.83 -2.07
CA HIS A 150 12.25 -12.85 -3.08
C HIS A 150 12.45 -12.34 -4.52
N GLY A 151 13.16 -11.21 -4.69
CA GLY A 151 13.51 -10.67 -6.01
C GLY A 151 12.32 -10.13 -6.80
N GLY A 152 11.28 -9.68 -6.10
CA GLY A 152 10.08 -9.08 -6.65
C GLY A 152 10.10 -7.55 -6.67
N SER A 153 8.94 -6.94 -6.89
CA SER A 153 8.79 -5.47 -6.88
C SER A 153 7.47 -5.01 -6.28
N VAL A 154 7.49 -3.81 -5.70
CA VAL A 154 6.28 -3.06 -5.38
C VAL A 154 5.78 -2.34 -6.63
N CYS A 155 4.46 -2.27 -6.83
CA CYS A 155 3.84 -1.48 -7.90
C CYS A 155 2.83 -0.47 -7.35
N THR A 156 2.43 0.47 -8.19
CA THR A 156 1.28 1.37 -7.99
C THR A 156 0.25 1.12 -9.10
N SER A 157 -0.96 1.64 -8.95
CA SER A 157 -1.97 1.58 -10.03
C SER A 157 -1.45 2.20 -11.33
N SER A 158 -0.66 3.27 -11.23
CA SER A 158 -0.07 3.98 -12.38
C SER A 158 1.10 3.27 -13.07
N ASN A 159 1.66 2.20 -12.48
CA ASN A 159 2.80 1.49 -13.07
C ASN A 159 2.67 -0.05 -13.07
N ALA A 160 1.52 -0.59 -12.66
CA ALA A 160 1.30 -2.02 -12.51
C ALA A 160 1.58 -2.82 -13.79
N GLU A 161 1.13 -2.35 -14.96
CA GLU A 161 1.41 -3.00 -16.26
C GLU A 161 2.90 -3.10 -16.57
N ARG A 162 3.66 -2.03 -16.30
CA ARG A 162 5.11 -1.98 -16.50
C ARG A 162 5.84 -2.93 -15.56
N VAL A 163 5.44 -2.97 -14.28
CA VAL A 163 6.02 -3.88 -13.29
C VAL A 163 5.66 -5.34 -13.62
N LEU A 164 4.43 -5.61 -14.06
CA LEU A 164 3.99 -6.95 -14.44
C LEU A 164 4.75 -7.47 -15.68
N THR A 165 4.98 -6.60 -16.66
CA THR A 165 5.80 -6.93 -17.84
C THR A 165 7.22 -7.29 -17.44
N TRP A 166 7.85 -6.50 -16.57
CA TRP A 166 9.18 -6.80 -16.04
C TRP A 166 9.19 -8.14 -15.27
N ALA A 167 8.22 -8.36 -14.38
CA ALA A 167 8.17 -9.58 -13.57
C ALA A 167 8.01 -10.85 -14.42
N LEU A 168 7.22 -10.79 -15.51
CA LEU A 168 7.07 -11.87 -16.48
C LEU A 168 8.29 -12.08 -17.39
N ALA A 169 9.20 -11.10 -17.48
CA ALA A 169 10.49 -11.27 -18.16
C ALA A 169 11.56 -11.86 -17.21
N GLU A 170 11.43 -11.62 -15.90
CA GLU A 170 12.36 -12.11 -14.87
C GLU A 170 12.10 -13.57 -14.46
N GLY A 171 10.86 -14.04 -14.55
CA GLY A 171 10.50 -15.39 -14.14
C GLY A 171 9.34 -15.96 -14.94
N ASP A 172 8.98 -17.20 -14.62
CA ASP A 172 7.97 -17.97 -15.34
C ASP A 172 6.54 -17.54 -14.99
N LYS A 173 6.34 -17.03 -13.77
CA LYS A 173 5.03 -16.68 -13.22
C LYS A 173 5.10 -15.48 -12.28
N VAL A 174 3.99 -14.80 -12.12
CA VAL A 174 3.84 -13.70 -11.16
C VAL A 174 2.83 -14.06 -10.09
N PHE A 175 3.20 -13.83 -8.83
CA PHE A 175 2.27 -13.86 -7.70
C PHE A 175 1.95 -12.42 -7.27
N PHE A 176 0.74 -11.96 -7.56
CA PHE A 176 0.32 -10.58 -7.41
C PHE A 176 -0.64 -10.41 -6.22
N PHE A 177 -0.35 -9.48 -5.32
CA PHE A 177 -1.18 -9.24 -4.12
C PHE A 177 -1.20 -7.76 -3.71
N PRO A 178 -2.15 -7.31 -2.86
CA PRO A 178 -3.35 -8.03 -2.45
C PRO A 178 -4.52 -7.88 -3.43
N ASP A 179 -4.47 -6.94 -4.39
CA ASP A 179 -5.64 -6.55 -5.20
C ASP A 179 -5.78 -7.38 -6.49
N GLU A 180 -6.81 -8.23 -6.54
CA GLU A 180 -7.10 -9.07 -7.70
C GLU A 180 -7.48 -8.24 -8.92
N HIS A 181 -8.17 -7.11 -8.76
CA HIS A 181 -8.68 -6.34 -9.89
C HIS A 181 -7.56 -5.56 -10.55
N LEU A 182 -6.65 -4.98 -9.77
CA LEU A 182 -5.46 -4.33 -10.32
C LEU A 182 -4.59 -5.32 -11.10
N GLY A 183 -4.34 -6.50 -10.52
CA GLY A 183 -3.55 -7.54 -11.17
C GLY A 183 -4.25 -8.10 -12.42
N ARG A 184 -5.55 -8.36 -12.36
CA ARG A 184 -6.36 -8.86 -13.48
C ARG A 184 -6.43 -7.86 -14.62
N ASN A 185 -6.68 -6.59 -14.33
CA ASN A 185 -6.74 -5.54 -15.34
C ASN A 185 -5.37 -5.34 -16.01
N SER A 186 -4.28 -5.38 -15.23
CA SER A 186 -2.92 -5.31 -15.76
C SER A 186 -2.58 -6.51 -16.64
N ALA A 187 -2.97 -7.73 -16.24
CA ALA A 187 -2.78 -8.94 -17.04
C ALA A 187 -3.58 -8.90 -18.35
N SER A 188 -4.82 -8.43 -18.30
CA SER A 188 -5.69 -8.25 -19.46
C SER A 188 -5.11 -7.23 -20.45
N ALA A 189 -4.60 -6.09 -19.96
CA ALA A 189 -3.94 -5.07 -20.78
C ALA A 189 -2.70 -5.61 -21.53
N LEU A 190 -1.99 -6.59 -20.94
CA LEU A 190 -0.86 -7.29 -21.57
C LEU A 190 -1.29 -8.44 -22.50
N GLY A 191 -2.59 -8.67 -22.68
CA GLY A 191 -3.13 -9.74 -23.51
C GLY A 191 -2.92 -11.15 -22.94
N ILE A 192 -2.75 -11.28 -21.62
CA ILE A 192 -2.64 -12.59 -20.97
C ILE A 192 -4.02 -13.26 -21.01
N PRO A 193 -4.12 -14.51 -21.53
CA PRO A 193 -5.39 -15.23 -21.58
C PRO A 193 -6.00 -15.40 -20.18
N GLU A 194 -7.33 -15.28 -20.07
CA GLU A 194 -8.04 -15.38 -18.79
C GLU A 194 -7.84 -16.75 -18.12
N ASP A 195 -7.68 -17.82 -18.91
CA ASP A 195 -7.41 -19.18 -18.43
C ASP A 195 -5.95 -19.41 -17.98
N GLU A 196 -5.10 -18.38 -18.09
CA GLU A 196 -3.75 -18.31 -17.51
C GLU A 196 -3.67 -17.34 -16.32
N VAL A 197 -4.80 -16.75 -15.90
CA VAL A 197 -4.90 -15.88 -14.72
C VAL A 197 -5.77 -16.55 -13.67
N VAL A 198 -5.18 -17.00 -12.56
CA VAL A 198 -5.90 -17.72 -11.50
C VAL A 198 -6.01 -16.90 -10.23
N LEU A 199 -7.09 -17.13 -9.47
CA LEU A 199 -7.32 -16.50 -8.18
C LEU A 199 -6.86 -17.44 -7.06
N TRP A 200 -6.01 -16.93 -6.18
CA TRP A 200 -5.62 -17.54 -4.92
C TRP A 200 -6.62 -17.11 -3.84
N GLN A 201 -7.53 -18.02 -3.49
CA GLN A 201 -8.49 -17.79 -2.41
C GLN A 201 -7.85 -18.01 -1.05
N ARG A 202 -7.91 -17.00 -0.19
CA ARG A 202 -7.43 -17.09 1.18
C ARG A 202 -8.07 -18.25 1.93
N ASN A 203 -7.30 -18.85 2.84
CA ASN A 203 -7.72 -19.95 3.72
C ASN A 203 -8.11 -21.27 3.02
N LYS A 204 -7.80 -21.42 1.73
CA LYS A 204 -7.97 -22.69 1.02
C LYS A 204 -6.61 -23.32 0.68
N PRO A 205 -6.46 -24.65 0.81
CA PRO A 205 -5.31 -25.35 0.26
C PRO A 205 -5.11 -25.01 -1.22
N LEU A 206 -3.87 -24.70 -1.60
CA LEU A 206 -3.48 -24.25 -2.95
C LEU A 206 -4.32 -23.07 -3.49
N GLY A 207 -4.83 -22.22 -2.59
CA GLY A 207 -5.71 -21.11 -2.95
C GLY A 207 -7.03 -21.54 -3.60
N GLY A 208 -7.45 -22.79 -3.39
CA GLY A 208 -8.61 -23.39 -4.06
C GLY A 208 -8.36 -23.84 -5.50
N ASN A 209 -7.09 -23.91 -5.93
CA ASN A 209 -6.68 -24.35 -7.25
C ASN A 209 -6.13 -25.78 -7.23
N THR A 210 -6.20 -26.45 -8.36
CA THR A 210 -5.46 -27.69 -8.60
C THR A 210 -3.99 -27.39 -8.96
N PRO A 211 -3.04 -28.31 -8.72
CA PRO A 211 -1.66 -28.17 -9.18
C PRO A 211 -1.56 -27.86 -10.68
N ALA A 212 -2.40 -28.49 -11.51
CA ALA A 212 -2.41 -28.27 -12.95
C ALA A 212 -2.82 -26.83 -13.34
N GLN A 213 -3.79 -26.24 -12.63
CA GLN A 213 -4.17 -24.84 -12.83
C GLN A 213 -3.03 -23.89 -12.47
N LEU A 214 -2.36 -24.12 -11.33
CA LEU A 214 -1.23 -23.30 -10.89
C LEU A 214 -0.01 -23.42 -11.84
N GLN A 215 0.23 -24.62 -12.38
CA GLN A 215 1.28 -24.85 -13.36
C GLN A 215 1.00 -24.20 -14.71
N LYS A 216 -0.27 -24.15 -15.13
CA LYS A 216 -0.69 -23.46 -16.36
C LYS A 216 -0.65 -21.93 -16.21
N ALA A 217 -1.01 -21.40 -15.04
CA ALA A 217 -1.14 -19.97 -14.81
C ALA A 217 0.15 -19.19 -15.09
N ARG A 218 0.04 -18.01 -15.70
CA ARG A 218 1.12 -17.01 -15.77
C ARG A 218 1.03 -15.98 -14.66
N VAL A 219 -0.19 -15.70 -14.20
CA VAL A 219 -0.44 -14.76 -13.10
C VAL A 219 -1.36 -15.41 -12.07
N ILE A 220 -0.92 -15.37 -10.82
CA ILE A 220 -1.67 -15.85 -9.65
C ILE A 220 -2.03 -14.61 -8.83
N LEU A 221 -3.32 -14.34 -8.67
CA LEU A 221 -3.85 -13.14 -8.02
C LEU A 221 -4.31 -13.47 -6.61
N TRP A 222 -3.96 -12.66 -5.62
CA TRP A 222 -4.58 -12.73 -4.29
C TRP A 222 -6.01 -12.21 -4.35
N ASP A 223 -6.94 -12.85 -3.65
CA ASP A 223 -8.37 -12.51 -3.62
C ASP A 223 -8.74 -11.27 -2.79
N GLY A 224 -7.89 -10.24 -2.78
CA GLY A 224 -8.20 -8.94 -2.16
C GLY A 224 -8.74 -7.93 -3.15
N TYR A 225 -9.41 -6.91 -2.63
CA TYR A 225 -10.07 -5.89 -3.44
C TYR A 225 -10.29 -4.61 -2.63
N CYS A 226 -10.36 -3.48 -3.33
CA CYS A 226 -10.71 -2.20 -2.74
C CYS A 226 -12.24 -2.05 -2.67
N THR A 227 -12.80 -2.01 -1.46
CA THR A 227 -14.26 -1.85 -1.25
C THR A 227 -14.82 -0.56 -1.85
N VAL A 228 -14.00 0.47 -1.97
CA VAL A 228 -14.36 1.74 -2.63
C VAL A 228 -14.65 1.50 -4.11
N HIS A 229 -13.78 0.78 -4.82
CA HIS A 229 -13.95 0.51 -6.25
C HIS A 229 -15.16 -0.40 -6.54
N MET A 230 -15.58 -1.23 -5.58
CA MET A 230 -16.79 -2.05 -5.71
C MET A 230 -18.08 -1.24 -5.80
N GLN A 231 -18.06 0.05 -5.43
CA GLN A 231 -19.21 0.95 -5.52
C GLN A 231 -19.25 1.76 -6.82
N PHE A 232 -18.14 1.81 -7.57
CA PHE A 232 -18.06 2.56 -8.81
C PHE A 232 -18.52 1.71 -9.99
N THR A 233 -19.34 2.30 -10.86
CA THR A 233 -19.70 1.73 -12.16
C THR A 233 -19.00 2.50 -13.27
N ALA A 234 -18.94 1.94 -14.49
CA ALA A 234 -18.40 2.67 -15.64
C ALA A 234 -19.09 4.04 -15.84
N GLY A 235 -20.37 4.16 -15.50
CA GLY A 235 -21.11 5.42 -15.58
C GLY A 235 -20.71 6.48 -14.55
N HIS A 236 -19.96 6.13 -13.51
CA HIS A 236 -19.44 7.10 -12.53
C HIS A 236 -18.08 7.70 -12.92
N VAL A 237 -17.41 7.13 -13.92
CA VAL A 237 -16.04 7.51 -14.34
C VAL A 237 -16.05 8.24 -15.70
N ALA A 238 -17.18 8.20 -16.41
CA ALA A 238 -17.38 8.79 -17.73
C ALA A 238 -17.60 10.31 -17.70
#